data_AF-A0A7C7GLH7-F1
#
_entry.id   AF-A0A7C7GLH7-F1
#
_cell.length_a   1.000
_cell.length_b   1.000
_cell.length_c   1.000
_cell.angle_alpha   90.00
_cell.angle_beta   90.00
_cell.angle_gamma   90.00
#
_symmetry.space_group_name_H-M   'P 1'
#
loop_
_entity.id
_entity.type
_entity.pdbx_description
1 polymer ?
#
loop_
_entity_poly.entity_id
_entity_poly.type
_entity_poly.pdbx_seq_one_letter_code
_entity_poly.pdbx_strand_id
1 'polypeptide(L)'
;MNKQNIDIDNMHGAIYNFPDQVRHAVDIGGQIALKKQITSLQNVIIVGMGGSAIGGDILCALIKDELKIPVVVSRQYSIPNWANEKTLV
;
A
#
# COMPACT_ATOMS: atom_id res chain seq x y z
N MET A 1 -14.97 23.85 -25.87
CA MET A 1 -13.76 22.99 -25.84
C MET A 1 -14.18 21.66 -25.22
N ASN A 2 -14.00 20.53 -25.91
CA ASN A 2 -14.51 19.24 -25.45
C ASN A 2 -13.67 18.72 -24.28
N LYS A 3 -14.31 18.29 -23.18
CA LYS A 3 -13.62 17.91 -21.92
C LYS A 3 -12.64 16.75 -22.13
N GLN A 4 -12.99 15.84 -23.05
CA GLN A 4 -12.16 14.70 -23.46
C GLN A 4 -10.84 15.08 -24.15
N ASN A 5 -10.72 16.29 -24.70
CA ASN A 5 -9.48 16.73 -25.34
C ASN A 5 -8.47 17.33 -24.34
N ILE A 6 -8.92 17.61 -23.10
CA ILE A 6 -8.08 18.19 -22.03
C ILE A 6 -7.74 17.11 -21.01
N ASP A 7 -8.72 16.29 -20.63
CA ASP A 7 -8.58 15.23 -19.64
C ASP A 7 -8.58 13.85 -20.32
N ILE A 8 -7.53 13.61 -21.12
CA ILE A 8 -7.41 12.39 -21.95
C ILE A 8 -7.39 11.11 -21.10
N ASP A 9 -6.84 11.19 -19.88
CA ASP A 9 -6.70 10.06 -18.97
C ASP A 9 -7.84 9.99 -17.94
N ASN A 10 -8.85 10.87 -18.03
CA ASN A 10 -9.99 10.95 -17.11
C ASN A 10 -9.56 11.10 -15.63
N MET A 11 -8.58 11.96 -15.36
CA MET A 11 -8.12 12.31 -14.03
C MET A 11 -9.24 12.94 -13.18
N HIS A 12 -10.17 13.67 -13.82
CA HIS A 12 -11.38 14.12 -13.13
C HIS A 12 -12.15 12.94 -12.55
N GLY A 13 -12.38 11.89 -13.34
CA GLY A 13 -13.05 10.68 -12.86
C GLY A 13 -12.26 9.97 -11.77
N ALA A 14 -10.93 9.87 -11.89
CA ALA A 14 -10.08 9.26 -10.88
C ALA A 14 -10.19 9.96 -9.52
N ILE A 15 -10.19 11.30 -9.51
CA ILE A 15 -10.34 12.10 -8.28
C ILE A 15 -11.77 12.02 -7.75
N TYR A 16 -12.77 12.22 -8.62
CA TYR A 16 -14.18 12.25 -8.23
C TYR A 16 -14.63 10.93 -7.60
N ASN A 17 -14.17 9.80 -8.13
CA ASN A 17 -14.56 8.46 -7.67
C ASN A 17 -13.66 7.92 -6.53
N PHE A 18 -12.66 8.67 -6.07
CA PHE A 18 -11.71 8.19 -5.06
C PHE A 18 -12.38 7.67 -3.77
N PRO A 19 -13.43 8.31 -3.20
CA PRO A 19 -14.11 7.78 -2.02
C PRO A 19 -14.72 6.39 -2.24
N ASP A 20 -15.28 6.14 -3.43
CA ASP A 20 -15.86 4.82 -3.77
C ASP A 20 -14.77 3.77 -3.97
N GLN A 21 -13.64 4.16 -4.56
CA GLN A 21 -12.46 3.29 -4.66
C GLN A 21 -11.95 2.87 -3.28
N VAL A 22 -11.93 3.78 -2.30
CA VAL A 22 -11.54 3.47 -0.91
C VAL A 22 -12.51 2.48 -0.27
N ARG A 23 -13.84 2.69 -0.40
CA ARG A 23 -14.84 1.74 0.12
C ARG A 23 -14.67 0.35 -0.49
N HIS A 24 -14.49 0.29 -1.80
CA HIS A 24 -14.26 -0.96 -2.50
C HIS A 24 -12.97 -1.65 -2.04
N ALA A 25 -11.89 -0.90 -1.79
CA ALA A 25 -10.64 -1.45 -1.26
C ALA A 25 -10.81 -2.07 0.15
N VAL A 26 -11.64 -1.46 1.00
CA VAL A 26 -12.00 -2.02 2.31
C VAL A 26 -12.77 -3.33 2.14
N ASP A 27 -13.74 -3.39 1.22
CA ASP A 27 -14.50 -4.61 0.95
C ASP A 27 -13.60 -5.74 0.44
N ILE A 28 -12.65 -5.44 -0.45
CA ILE A 28 -11.64 -6.39 -0.91
C ILE A 28 -10.84 -6.92 0.27
N GLY A 29 -10.34 -6.02 1.14
CA GLY A 29 -9.55 -6.39 2.31
C GLY A 29 -10.32 -7.29 3.29
N GLY A 30 -11.60 -6.99 3.53
CA GLY A 30 -12.46 -7.77 4.41
C GLY A 30 -12.77 -9.18 3.92
N GLN A 31 -12.62 -9.44 2.62
CA GLN A 31 -12.84 -10.77 2.02
C GLN A 31 -11.58 -11.66 2.05
N ILE A 32 -10.43 -11.14 2.48
CA ILE A 32 -9.17 -11.90 2.49
C ILE A 32 -9.20 -12.94 3.61
N ALA A 33 -9.22 -14.22 3.22
CA ALA A 33 -8.97 -15.33 4.13
C ALA A 33 -7.47 -15.65 4.19
N LEU A 34 -6.79 -15.20 5.25
CA LEU A 34 -5.38 -15.55 5.50
C LEU A 34 -5.28 -17.02 5.91
N LYS A 35 -4.87 -17.89 4.98
CA LYS A 35 -4.77 -19.35 5.17
C LYS A 35 -3.56 -19.78 6.02
N LYS A 36 -2.58 -18.91 6.21
CA LYS A 36 -1.33 -19.22 6.91
C LYS A 36 -1.08 -18.21 8.02
N GLN A 37 -0.95 -18.70 9.24
CA GLN A 37 -0.49 -17.87 10.34
C GLN A 37 1.01 -17.67 10.20
N ILE A 38 1.44 -16.43 9.98
CA ILE A 38 2.86 -16.10 9.93
C ILE A 38 3.30 -15.71 11.35
N THR A 39 4.02 -16.60 12.02
CA THR A 39 4.35 -16.47 13.45
C THR A 39 5.79 -16.04 13.73
N SER A 40 6.67 -16.05 12.73
CA SER A 40 8.12 -15.86 12.91
C SER A 40 8.68 -14.58 12.27
N LEU A 41 7.84 -13.65 11.84
CA LEU A 41 8.30 -12.40 11.23
C LEU A 41 8.88 -11.46 12.27
N GLN A 42 10.01 -10.84 11.92
CA GLN A 42 10.68 -9.84 12.75
C GLN A 42 10.51 -8.42 12.21
N ASN A 43 10.17 -8.26 10.93
CA ASN A 43 9.95 -6.97 10.29
C ASN A 43 9.22 -7.17 8.95
N VAL A 44 8.68 -6.07 8.42
CA VAL A 44 8.01 -5.99 7.11
C VAL A 44 8.63 -4.87 6.29
N ILE A 45 8.80 -5.10 4.99
CA ILE A 45 9.30 -4.12 4.03
C ILE A 45 8.24 -3.95 2.95
N ILE A 46 7.66 -2.75 2.83
CA ILE A 46 6.74 -2.41 1.75
C ILE A 46 7.56 -1.80 0.62
N VAL A 47 7.57 -2.43 -0.54
CA VAL A 47 8.36 -1.97 -1.69
C VAL A 47 7.48 -1.26 -2.70
N GLY A 48 7.87 -0.04 -3.11
CA GLY A 48 7.12 0.72 -4.09
C GLY A 48 7.88 1.91 -4.68
N MET A 49 7.31 2.55 -5.69
CA MET A 49 7.90 3.72 -6.34
C MET A 49 6.82 4.77 -6.64
N GLY A 50 7.08 6.02 -6.29
CA GLY A 50 6.09 7.09 -6.46
C GLY A 50 4.81 6.82 -5.66
N GLY A 51 3.66 6.88 -6.34
CA GLY A 51 2.34 6.72 -5.70
C GLY A 51 2.15 5.39 -4.95
N SER A 52 2.76 4.30 -5.40
CA SER A 52 2.64 3.00 -4.71
C SER A 52 3.42 2.97 -3.39
N ALA A 53 4.51 3.72 -3.26
CA ALA A 53 5.18 3.90 -1.97
C ALA A 53 4.37 4.77 -1.00
N ILE A 54 3.65 5.78 -1.53
CA ILE A 54 2.80 6.67 -0.71
C ILE A 54 1.72 5.87 0.04
N GLY A 55 1.11 4.87 -0.60
CA GLY A 55 0.16 3.98 0.08
C GLY A 55 0.76 3.26 1.29
N GLY A 56 2.01 2.80 1.17
CA GLY A 56 2.77 2.21 2.27
C GLY A 56 3.04 3.20 3.41
N ASP A 57 3.41 4.45 3.08
CA ASP A 57 3.65 5.48 4.10
C ASP A 57 2.38 5.83 4.87
N ILE A 58 1.24 5.95 4.16
CA ILE A 58 -0.07 6.20 4.77
C ILE A 58 -0.43 5.05 5.72
N LEU A 59 -0.26 3.79 5.29
CA LEU A 59 -0.49 2.63 6.15
C LEU A 59 0.36 2.73 7.42
N CYS A 60 1.68 2.89 7.29
CA CYS A 60 2.59 2.99 8.42
C CYS A 60 2.23 4.13 9.38
N ALA A 61 1.75 5.26 8.86
CA ALA A 61 1.30 6.39 9.67
C ALA A 61 -0.02 6.08 10.42
N LEU A 62 -0.97 5.41 9.77
CA LEU A 62 -2.28 5.10 10.33
C LEU A 62 -2.23 4.08 11.47
N ILE A 63 -1.42 3.03 11.33
CA ILE A 63 -1.37 1.92 12.29
C ILE A 63 -0.13 1.96 13.19
N LYS A 64 0.60 3.08 13.19
CA LYS A 64 1.92 3.21 13.84
C LYS A 64 1.94 2.67 15.28
N ASP A 65 0.93 3.01 16.06
CA ASP A 65 0.84 2.67 17.48
C ASP A 65 0.33 1.23 17.72
N GLU A 66 -0.15 0.55 16.68
CA GLU A 66 -0.62 -0.85 16.72
C GLU A 66 0.46 -1.84 16.24
N LEU A 67 1.52 -1.35 15.59
CA LEU A 67 2.59 -2.17 15.05
C LEU A 67 3.41 -2.83 16.16
N LYS A 68 3.49 -4.17 16.12
CA LYS A 68 4.30 -4.99 17.05
C LYS A 68 5.71 -5.27 16.54
N ILE A 69 5.93 -5.13 15.24
CA ILE A 69 7.21 -5.30 14.57
C ILE A 69 7.45 -4.12 13.62
N PRO A 70 8.71 -3.76 13.32
CA PRO A 70 9.01 -2.67 12.41
C PRO A 70 8.43 -2.91 11.01
N VAL A 71 7.87 -1.85 10.43
CA VAL A 71 7.44 -1.80 9.03
C VAL A 71 8.20 -0.65 8.35
N VAL A 72 8.86 -0.92 7.24
CA VAL A 72 9.67 0.05 6.49
C VAL A 72 9.17 0.15 5.06
N VAL A 73 8.99 1.37 4.56
CA VAL A 73 8.70 1.58 3.14
C VAL A 73 10.02 1.77 2.40
N SER A 74 10.36 0.82 1.53
CA SER A 74 11.52 0.92 0.65
C SER A 74 11.14 1.51 -0.69
N ARG A 75 11.65 2.72 -0.94
CA ARG A 75 11.46 3.43 -2.21
C ARG A 75 12.50 2.93 -3.22
N GLN A 76 12.16 2.98 -4.51
CA GLN A 76 13.01 2.56 -5.63
C GLN A 76 13.30 1.05 -5.73
N TYR A 77 12.39 0.19 -5.25
CA TYR A 77 12.53 -1.27 -5.39
C TYR A 77 13.81 -1.88 -4.79
N SER A 78 14.51 -1.14 -3.93
CA SER A 78 15.68 -1.65 -3.22
C SER A 78 15.23 -2.48 -2.02
N ILE A 79 15.95 -3.56 -1.71
CA ILE A 79 15.74 -4.31 -0.47
C ILE A 79 16.94 -4.02 0.43
N PRO A 80 16.74 -3.49 1.65
CA PRO A 80 17.81 -3.30 2.61
C PRO A 80 18.61 -4.58 2.87
N ASN A 81 19.95 -4.45 2.97
CA ASN A 81 20.86 -5.58 3.16
C ASN A 81 20.65 -6.38 4.46
N TRP A 82 19.92 -5.82 5.43
CA TRP A 82 19.57 -6.51 6.68
C TRP A 82 18.36 -7.44 6.54
N ALA A 83 17.65 -7.43 5.41
CA ALA A 83 16.54 -8.34 5.15
C ALA A 83 17.02 -9.79 5.14
N ASN A 84 16.24 -10.68 5.74
CA ASN A 84 16.59 -12.09 5.94
C ASN A 84 15.33 -12.98 5.87
N GLU A 85 15.47 -14.27 6.18
CA GLU A 85 14.37 -15.25 6.14
C GLU A 85 13.20 -14.96 7.09
N LYS A 86 13.36 -13.99 8.00
CA LYS A 86 12.33 -13.52 8.93
C LYS A 86 11.74 -12.16 8.52
N THR A 87 12.07 -11.67 7.34
CA THR A 87 11.55 -10.43 6.75
C THR A 87 10.41 -10.74 5.78
N LEU A 88 9.27 -10.07 5.93
CA LEU A 88 8.23 -10.08 4.89
C LEU A 88 8.49 -8.91 3.94
N VAL A 89 8.53 -9.18 2.63
CA VAL A 89 8.65 -8.17 1.57
C VAL A 89 7.42 -8.25 0.68
#